data_AF-A0AAD9QYH8-F1
#
_entry.id   AF-A0AAD9QYH8-F1
#
_cell.length_a   1.000
_cell.length_b   1.000
_cell.length_c   1.000
_cell.angle_alpha   90.00
_cell.angle_beta   90.00
_cell.angle_gamma   90.00
#
_symmetry.space_group_name_H-M   'P 1'
#
loop_
_entity.id
_entity.type
_entity.pdbx_description
1 polymer ?
#
loop_
_entity_poly.entity_id
_entity_poly.type
_entity_poly.pdbx_seq_one_letter_code
_entity_poly.pdbx_strand_id
1 'polypeptide(L)'
;MVLFAYSLGLAYSLQPSYTKAKEFYSKALAVIELKTSKLEARLAESKDKGKGKATDDDPFVVDRKELEELQNLYPEIKARVDDAQEMINSAANQLMSMTEEGFGSSKQGSSDAPVNTIPIKKTTTAQPVNDVSHLVRRKRKPEEESGDSTSGETQIPLKKARQDEEQAASEMKENGHAKS
;
A
#
# COMPACT_ATOMS: atom_id res chain seq x y z
N MET A 1 -17.66 14.12 -6.72
CA MET A 1 -18.19 13.22 -5.66
C MET A 1 -17.49 11.87 -5.60
N VAL A 2 -17.43 11.07 -6.69
CA VAL A 2 -16.81 9.70 -6.68
C VAL A 2 -15.49 9.64 -5.89
N LEU A 3 -14.49 10.45 -6.29
CA LEU A 3 -13.17 10.48 -5.65
C LEU A 3 -13.22 10.77 -4.14
N PHE A 4 -14.13 11.63 -3.68
CA PHE A 4 -14.28 11.94 -2.25
C PHE A 4 -14.80 10.72 -1.49
N ALA A 5 -15.89 10.10 -1.97
CA ALA A 5 -16.43 8.88 -1.37
C ALA A 5 -15.40 7.73 -1.38
N TYR A 6 -14.66 7.56 -2.48
CA TYR A 6 -13.59 6.57 -2.58
C TYR A 6 -12.45 6.83 -1.58
N SER A 7 -11.93 8.06 -1.52
CA SER A 7 -10.85 8.43 -0.59
C SER A 7 -11.24 8.29 0.89
N LEU A 8 -12.52 8.48 1.22
CA LEU A 8 -13.04 8.33 2.57
C LEU A 8 -13.25 6.85 2.93
N GLY A 9 -13.66 6.02 1.96
CA GLY A 9 -13.63 4.56 2.09
C GLY A 9 -12.21 4.03 2.33
N LEU A 10 -11.23 4.54 1.58
CA LEU A 10 -9.81 4.23 1.75
C LEU A 10 -9.34 4.58 3.17
N ALA A 11 -9.59 5.81 3.63
CA ALA A 11 -9.22 6.24 4.98
C ALA A 11 -9.85 5.35 6.08
N TYR A 12 -11.11 4.95 5.93
CA TYR A 12 -11.77 4.03 6.87
C TYR A 12 -11.30 2.56 6.76
N SER A 13 -10.66 2.15 5.67
CA SER A 13 -10.07 0.80 5.52
C SER A 13 -8.63 0.70 6.05
N LEU A 14 -7.92 1.84 6.15
CA LEU A 14 -6.64 1.93 6.86
C LEU A 14 -6.82 1.98 8.39
N GLN A 15 -8.05 2.26 8.83
CA GLN A 15 -8.51 2.05 10.21
C GLN A 15 -9.23 0.69 10.30
N PRO A 16 -9.37 0.06 11.47
CA PRO A 16 -10.21 -1.13 11.64
C PRO A 16 -11.72 -0.80 11.64
N SER A 17 -12.16 0.06 10.70
CA SER A 17 -13.54 0.55 10.57
C SER A 17 -14.17 0.10 9.25
N TYR A 18 -13.95 -1.18 8.92
CA TYR A 18 -14.31 -1.79 7.64
C TYR A 18 -15.81 -1.66 7.28
N THR A 19 -16.69 -1.59 8.28
CA THR A 19 -18.13 -1.27 8.09
C THR A 19 -18.36 0.08 7.44
N LYS A 20 -17.65 1.13 7.89
CA LYS A 20 -17.67 2.46 7.27
C LYS A 20 -16.94 2.47 5.92
N ALA A 21 -15.82 1.74 5.82
CA ALA A 21 -15.10 1.62 4.55
C ALA A 21 -16.03 1.11 3.44
N LYS A 22 -16.70 -0.02 3.71
CA LYS A 22 -17.72 -0.60 2.83
C LYS A 22 -18.83 0.40 2.50
N GLU A 23 -19.38 1.10 3.48
CA GLU A 23 -20.43 2.11 3.29
C GLU A 23 -20.00 3.21 2.29
N PHE A 24 -18.78 3.73 2.42
CA PHE A 24 -18.27 4.78 1.54
C PHE A 24 -17.85 4.27 0.15
N TYR A 25 -17.34 3.04 0.05
CA TYR A 25 -17.11 2.38 -1.24
C TYR A 25 -18.44 2.10 -1.99
N SER A 26 -19.47 1.60 -1.31
CA SER A 26 -20.81 1.41 -1.92
C SER A 26 -21.44 2.75 -2.35
N LYS A 27 -21.25 3.83 -1.59
CA LYS A 27 -21.64 5.19 -2.03
C LYS A 27 -20.87 5.64 -3.28
N ALA A 28 -19.58 5.29 -3.40
CA ALA A 28 -18.81 5.62 -4.60
C ALA A 28 -19.33 4.86 -5.84
N LEU A 29 -19.67 3.57 -5.73
CA LEU A 29 -20.32 2.80 -6.81
C LEU A 29 -21.64 3.43 -7.27
N ALA A 30 -22.55 3.74 -6.34
CA ALA A 30 -23.84 4.35 -6.68
C ALA A 30 -23.69 5.72 -7.39
N VAL A 31 -22.64 6.50 -7.07
CA VAL A 31 -22.34 7.75 -7.78
C VAL A 31 -21.71 7.49 -9.14
N ILE A 32 -20.92 6.41 -9.32
CA ILE A 32 -20.45 5.99 -10.65
C ILE A 32 -21.63 5.58 -11.52
N GLU A 33 -22.52 4.72 -11.05
CA GLU A 33 -23.71 4.23 -11.79
C GLU A 33 -24.61 5.39 -12.25
N LEU A 34 -24.93 6.31 -11.33
CA LEU A 34 -25.71 7.51 -11.63
C LEU A 34 -25.02 8.45 -12.64
N LYS A 35 -23.68 8.51 -12.65
CA LYS A 35 -22.91 9.36 -13.56
C LYS A 35 -22.76 8.72 -14.94
N THR A 36 -22.48 7.41 -14.99
CA THR A 36 -22.43 6.55 -16.18
C THR A 36 -23.75 6.64 -16.95
N SER A 37 -24.89 6.41 -16.28
CA SER A 37 -26.21 6.52 -16.90
C SER A 37 -26.51 7.92 -17.47
N LYS A 38 -26.06 8.99 -16.78
CA LYS A 38 -26.20 10.38 -17.26
C LYS A 38 -25.27 10.73 -18.43
N LEU A 39 -24.13 10.05 -18.56
CA LEU A 39 -23.23 10.19 -19.70
C LEU A 39 -23.81 9.46 -20.91
N GLU A 40 -24.23 8.21 -20.74
CA GLU A 40 -24.86 7.39 -21.77
C GLU A 40 -26.11 8.07 -22.37
N ALA A 41 -26.93 8.73 -21.54
CA ALA A 41 -28.07 9.52 -22.00
C ALA A 41 -27.65 10.68 -22.94
N ARG A 42 -26.70 11.54 -22.52
CA ARG A 42 -26.18 12.64 -23.35
C ARG A 42 -25.53 12.13 -24.64
N LEU A 43 -24.79 11.02 -24.55
CA LEU A 43 -24.12 10.38 -25.67
C LEU A 43 -25.11 9.72 -26.66
N ALA A 44 -26.32 9.37 -26.22
CA ALA A 44 -27.41 8.91 -27.08
C ALA A 44 -28.12 10.10 -27.76
N GLU A 45 -28.49 11.14 -26.99
CA GLU A 45 -29.15 12.36 -27.48
C GLU A 45 -28.31 13.12 -28.52
N SER A 46 -26.98 13.07 -28.41
CA SER A 46 -26.07 13.84 -29.27
C SER A 46 -25.80 13.23 -30.65
N LYS A 47 -26.22 11.98 -30.92
CA LYS A 47 -25.88 11.26 -32.17
C LYS A 47 -26.44 11.90 -33.45
N ASP A 48 -27.42 12.78 -33.33
CA ASP A 48 -28.09 13.44 -34.46
C ASP A 48 -27.40 14.76 -34.90
N LYS A 49 -26.32 15.18 -34.22
CA LYS A 49 -25.74 16.53 -34.39
C LYS A 49 -24.24 16.55 -34.70
N GLY A 50 -23.93 16.49 -36.00
CA GLY A 50 -22.74 17.16 -36.55
C GLY A 50 -21.71 16.26 -37.23
N LYS A 51 -21.51 16.45 -38.53
CA LYS A 51 -20.34 15.93 -39.29
C LYS A 51 -19.13 16.88 -39.14
N GLY A 52 -18.79 17.22 -37.91
CA GLY A 52 -17.62 18.05 -37.57
C GLY A 52 -16.33 17.23 -37.56
N LYS A 53 -15.18 17.92 -37.48
CA LYS A 53 -13.94 17.29 -37.00
C LYS A 53 -13.96 17.37 -35.48
N ALA A 54 -14.09 16.23 -34.82
CA ALA A 54 -14.01 16.17 -33.35
C ALA A 54 -12.64 16.64 -32.86
N THR A 55 -12.65 17.45 -31.81
CA THR A 55 -11.49 17.97 -31.06
C THR A 55 -11.47 17.37 -29.66
N ASP A 56 -10.37 17.46 -28.90
CA ASP A 56 -10.34 16.90 -27.53
C ASP A 56 -11.35 17.62 -26.59
N ASP A 57 -11.58 18.91 -26.81
CA ASP A 57 -12.63 19.73 -26.16
C ASP A 57 -14.07 19.49 -26.69
N ASP A 58 -14.28 18.56 -27.64
CA ASP A 58 -15.64 18.21 -28.09
C ASP A 58 -16.39 17.52 -26.94
N PRO A 59 -17.57 18.03 -26.51
CA PRO A 59 -18.35 17.42 -25.42
C PRO A 59 -18.63 15.93 -25.62
N PHE A 60 -18.73 15.44 -26.86
CA PHE A 60 -18.91 14.02 -27.15
C PHE A 60 -17.64 13.19 -26.87
N VAL A 61 -16.46 13.77 -27.12
CA VAL A 61 -15.15 13.15 -26.82
C VAL A 61 -14.91 13.15 -25.31
N VAL A 62 -15.17 14.28 -24.65
CA VAL A 62 -15.06 14.41 -23.19
C VAL A 62 -16.02 13.46 -22.47
N ASP A 63 -17.30 13.42 -22.85
CA ASP A 63 -18.28 12.52 -22.23
C ASP A 63 -17.93 11.05 -22.46
N ARG A 64 -17.45 10.68 -23.65
CA ARG A 64 -17.01 9.31 -23.93
C ARG A 64 -15.79 8.91 -23.08
N LYS A 65 -14.80 9.81 -22.94
CA LYS A 65 -13.60 9.59 -22.14
C LYS A 65 -13.93 9.47 -20.65
N GLU A 66 -14.78 10.36 -20.14
CA GLU A 66 -15.26 10.31 -18.75
C GLU A 66 -16.05 9.03 -18.46
N LEU A 67 -16.83 8.53 -19.44
CA LEU A 67 -17.53 7.25 -19.34
C LEU A 67 -16.56 6.06 -19.27
N GLU A 68 -15.51 6.05 -20.08
CA GLU A 68 -14.46 5.01 -20.09
C GLU A 68 -13.65 5.00 -18.77
N GLU A 69 -13.26 6.18 -18.27
CA GLU A 69 -12.59 6.33 -16.96
C GLU A 69 -13.46 5.78 -15.81
N LEU A 70 -14.78 6.02 -15.84
CA LEU A 70 -15.72 5.52 -14.84
C LEU A 70 -15.95 4.02 -14.93
N GLN A 71 -16.06 3.46 -16.14
CA GLN A 71 -16.20 2.02 -16.37
C GLN A 71 -14.94 1.26 -15.91
N ASN A 72 -13.75 1.84 -16.12
CA ASN A 72 -12.48 1.28 -15.64
C ASN A 72 -12.32 1.36 -14.10
N LEU A 73 -12.84 2.41 -13.46
CA LEU A 73 -12.79 2.58 -12.00
C LEU A 73 -13.82 1.71 -11.24
N TYR A 74 -14.98 1.41 -11.84
CA TYR A 74 -16.03 0.61 -11.22
C TYR A 74 -15.55 -0.75 -10.65
N PRO A 75 -14.80 -1.61 -11.38
CA PRO A 75 -14.33 -2.88 -10.85
C PRO A 75 -13.32 -2.72 -9.70
N GLU A 76 -12.49 -1.67 -9.69
CA GLU A 76 -11.57 -1.39 -8.58
C GLU A 76 -12.36 -1.09 -7.30
N ILE A 77 -13.31 -0.16 -7.34
CA ILE A 77 -14.13 0.19 -6.18
C ILE A 77 -15.00 -1.01 -5.76
N LYS A 78 -15.46 -1.84 -6.70
CA LYS A 78 -16.21 -3.05 -6.37
C LYS A 78 -15.34 -4.05 -5.60
N ALA A 79 -14.11 -4.31 -6.06
CA ALA A 79 -13.16 -5.13 -5.31
C ALA A 79 -12.93 -4.59 -3.89
N ARG A 80 -12.85 -3.26 -3.70
CA ARG A 80 -12.77 -2.65 -2.35
C ARG A 80 -14.00 -2.86 -1.46
N VAL A 81 -15.21 -3.02 -2.03
CA VAL A 81 -16.41 -3.40 -1.26
C VAL A 81 -16.30 -4.85 -0.79
N ASP A 82 -15.79 -5.73 -1.65
CA ASP A 82 -15.63 -7.16 -1.37
C ASP A 82 -14.47 -7.38 -0.35
N ASP A 83 -13.31 -6.73 -0.52
CA ASP A 83 -12.20 -6.62 0.45
C ASP A 83 -12.73 -6.22 1.85
N ALA A 84 -13.51 -5.14 1.91
CA ALA A 84 -14.04 -4.61 3.17
C ALA A 84 -15.05 -5.57 3.82
N GLN A 85 -15.80 -6.34 3.03
CA GLN A 85 -16.71 -7.35 3.55
C GLN A 85 -15.96 -8.56 4.13
N GLU A 86 -14.88 -9.01 3.50
CA GLU A 86 -14.04 -10.08 4.04
C GLU A 86 -13.39 -9.66 5.37
N MET A 87 -12.89 -8.43 5.47
CA MET A 87 -12.30 -7.90 6.70
C MET A 87 -13.32 -7.78 7.86
N ILE A 88 -14.60 -7.45 7.56
CA ILE A 88 -15.70 -7.50 8.56
C ILE A 88 -15.90 -8.94 9.05
N ASN A 89 -15.96 -9.91 8.14
CA ASN A 89 -16.19 -11.32 8.47
C ASN A 89 -15.02 -11.90 9.30
N SER A 90 -13.78 -11.60 8.91
CA SER A 90 -12.57 -12.02 9.62
C SER A 90 -12.52 -11.47 11.06
N ALA A 91 -12.86 -10.19 11.25
CA ALA A 91 -12.92 -9.59 12.58
C ALA A 91 -14.02 -10.20 13.47
N ALA A 92 -15.19 -10.52 12.89
CA ALA A 92 -16.27 -11.19 13.60
C ALA A 92 -15.88 -12.62 14.04
N ASN A 93 -15.27 -13.39 13.14
CA ASN A 93 -14.84 -14.76 13.43
C ASN A 93 -13.76 -14.83 14.52
N GLN A 94 -12.80 -13.90 14.51
CA GLN A 94 -11.78 -13.79 15.58
C GLN A 94 -12.40 -13.48 16.94
N LEU A 95 -13.41 -12.61 17.00
CA LEU A 95 -14.12 -12.31 18.26
C LEU A 95 -14.90 -13.51 18.79
N MET A 96 -15.48 -14.33 17.91
CA MET A 96 -16.16 -15.57 18.30
C MET A 96 -15.18 -16.60 18.88
N SER A 97 -14.06 -16.88 18.20
CA SER A 97 -13.08 -17.87 18.70
C SER A 97 -12.47 -17.47 20.05
N MET A 98 -12.16 -16.19 20.25
CA MET A 98 -11.72 -15.65 21.55
C MET A 98 -12.76 -15.82 22.67
N THR A 99 -14.05 -15.86 22.32
CA THR A 99 -15.14 -16.03 23.29
C THR A 99 -15.33 -17.50 23.68
N GLU A 100 -15.23 -18.42 22.71
CA GLU A 100 -15.40 -19.86 22.95
C GLU A 100 -14.23 -20.46 23.75
N GLU A 101 -12.98 -20.13 23.40
CA GLU A 101 -11.80 -20.61 24.14
C GLU A 101 -11.66 -19.93 25.53
N GLY A 102 -12.30 -18.77 25.73
CA GLY A 102 -12.33 -18.05 27.00
C GLY A 102 -13.21 -18.67 28.09
N PHE A 103 -14.17 -19.53 27.74
CA PHE A 103 -15.12 -20.16 28.68
C PHE A 103 -14.73 -21.63 29.04
N GLY A 104 -13.44 -21.98 28.87
CA GLY A 104 -12.96 -23.36 28.90
C GLY A 104 -12.22 -23.87 30.14
N SER A 105 -11.84 -23.03 31.12
CA SER A 105 -11.04 -23.50 32.27
C SER A 105 -11.17 -22.70 33.56
N SER A 106 -12.08 -23.14 34.44
CA SER A 106 -12.05 -22.81 35.88
C SER A 106 -12.64 -23.97 36.70
N LYS A 107 -12.00 -25.14 36.61
CA LYS A 107 -12.47 -26.37 37.27
C LYS A 107 -11.87 -26.50 38.68
N GLN A 108 -12.73 -26.94 39.61
CA GLN A 108 -12.38 -27.77 40.79
C GLN A 108 -11.81 -27.06 42.04
N GLY A 109 -12.37 -27.43 43.21
CA GLY A 109 -11.57 -27.59 44.44
C GLY A 109 -11.83 -26.63 45.60
N SER A 110 -12.97 -26.78 46.31
CA SER A 110 -13.00 -26.42 47.74
C SER A 110 -12.30 -27.50 48.57
N SER A 111 -11.06 -27.29 49.03
CA SER A 111 -10.61 -27.65 50.39
C SER A 111 -9.11 -27.37 50.64
N ASP A 112 -8.87 -26.63 51.72
CA ASP A 112 -7.67 -26.57 52.57
C ASP A 112 -6.29 -26.18 52.02
N ALA A 113 -5.41 -25.82 52.95
CA ALA A 113 -4.03 -25.35 52.75
C ALA A 113 -3.01 -26.45 53.22
N PRO A 114 -1.67 -26.26 53.15
CA PRO A 114 -0.95 -25.13 53.76
C PRO A 114 0.06 -24.42 52.82
N VAL A 115 0.65 -23.33 53.34
CA VAL A 115 1.65 -22.50 52.65
C VAL A 115 2.96 -23.26 52.37
N ASN A 116 3.61 -22.95 51.24
CA ASN A 116 5.00 -23.30 50.98
C ASN A 116 5.80 -22.04 50.61
N THR A 117 6.85 -21.73 51.37
CA THR A 117 7.45 -20.39 51.38
C THR A 117 8.64 -20.29 50.43
N ILE A 118 8.45 -19.67 49.27
CA ILE A 118 9.55 -19.36 48.34
C ILE A 118 10.32 -18.13 48.85
N PRO A 119 11.64 -18.22 49.12
CA PRO A 119 12.41 -17.09 49.62
C PRO A 119 12.63 -16.03 48.52
N ILE A 120 12.12 -14.82 48.74
CA ILE A 120 12.26 -13.69 47.80
C ILE A 120 13.72 -13.22 47.78
N LYS A 121 14.49 -13.68 46.79
CA LYS A 121 15.86 -13.22 46.55
C LYS A 121 15.85 -11.81 45.96
N LYS A 122 16.04 -10.81 46.83
CA LYS A 122 16.08 -9.39 46.46
C LYS A 122 17.23 -9.11 45.47
N THR A 123 16.91 -8.62 44.27
CA THR A 123 17.89 -8.05 43.33
C THR A 123 17.41 -6.71 42.79
N THR A 124 17.92 -5.65 43.42
CA THR A 124 18.18 -4.30 42.84
C THR A 124 17.20 -3.72 41.82
N THR A 125 16.52 -2.66 42.26
CA THR A 125 15.91 -1.57 41.47
C THR A 125 16.48 -1.41 40.05
N ALA A 126 15.62 -1.54 39.05
CA ALA A 126 15.97 -1.24 37.67
C ALA A 126 16.27 0.27 37.50
N GLN A 127 17.52 0.60 37.23
CA GLN A 127 17.90 1.91 36.70
C GLN A 127 17.48 2.01 35.23
N PRO A 128 17.12 3.20 34.71
CA PRO A 128 16.82 3.37 33.29
C PRO A 128 18.06 3.07 32.44
N VAL A 129 17.96 2.08 31.55
CA VAL A 129 19.07 1.63 30.71
C VAL A 129 19.24 2.59 29.52
N ASN A 130 19.87 3.73 29.78
CA ASN A 130 20.22 4.73 28.76
C ASN A 130 21.45 4.34 27.92
N ASP A 131 22.11 3.20 28.19
CA ASP A 131 23.21 2.70 27.37
C ASP A 131 22.68 2.06 26.06
N VAL A 132 22.60 2.90 25.04
CA VAL A 132 22.27 2.50 23.65
C VAL A 132 23.51 2.23 22.79
N SER A 133 24.72 2.17 23.37
CA SER A 133 25.98 1.98 22.62
C SER A 133 25.97 0.71 21.76
N HIS A 134 25.25 -0.31 22.23
CA HIS A 134 25.05 -1.61 21.60
C HIS A 134 24.14 -1.56 20.35
N LEU A 135 23.30 -0.52 20.19
CA LEU A 135 22.44 -0.35 19.01
C LEU A 135 23.18 0.27 17.82
N VAL A 136 24.36 0.86 18.02
CA VAL A 136 25.19 1.45 16.96
C VAL A 136 25.94 0.36 16.20
N ARG A 137 25.20 -0.41 15.40
CA ARG A 137 25.74 -1.41 14.46
C ARG A 137 26.65 -0.73 13.44
N ARG A 138 27.97 -0.84 13.61
CA ARG A 138 29.00 -0.26 12.72
C ARG A 138 28.84 -0.74 11.27
N LYS A 139 29.06 0.16 10.30
CA LYS A 139 29.25 -0.19 8.87
C LYS A 139 30.55 -1.01 8.67
N ARG A 140 30.57 -1.93 7.68
CA ARG A 140 31.68 -2.86 7.32
C ARG A 140 32.83 -2.19 6.52
N LYS A 141 34.03 -2.77 6.32
CA LYS A 141 34.56 -4.12 6.69
C LYS A 141 35.07 -4.18 8.16
N PRO A 142 36.34 -3.95 8.57
CA PRO A 142 37.60 -3.74 7.84
C PRO A 142 38.54 -4.99 7.86
N GLU A 143 39.78 -4.87 7.41
CA GLU A 143 40.92 -5.69 7.89
C GLU A 143 41.29 -5.15 9.30
N GLU A 144 41.92 -5.80 10.27
CA GLU A 144 42.75 -7.03 10.42
C GLU A 144 42.84 -7.28 11.97
N GLU A 145 43.41 -8.31 12.60
CA GLU A 145 44.17 -9.54 12.27
C GLU A 145 44.01 -10.50 13.50
N SER A 146 44.78 -11.58 13.56
CA SER A 146 45.24 -12.38 14.71
C SER A 146 44.33 -13.53 15.15
N GLY A 147 44.56 -14.69 14.53
CA GLY A 147 43.94 -15.97 14.87
C GLY A 147 44.43 -17.10 13.95
N ASP A 148 45.70 -17.49 14.11
CA ASP A 148 46.35 -18.52 13.27
C ASP A 148 45.71 -19.91 13.39
N SER A 149 45.40 -20.53 12.25
CA SER A 149 45.42 -21.99 12.01
C SER A 149 45.23 -22.33 10.52
N THR A 150 46.29 -22.16 9.72
CA THR A 150 46.67 -22.98 8.54
C THR A 150 45.63 -23.41 7.44
N SER A 151 45.91 -23.02 6.18
CA SER A 151 45.82 -23.81 4.90
C SER A 151 44.86 -23.33 3.79
N GLY A 152 45.40 -23.16 2.56
CA GLY A 152 44.68 -23.03 1.27
C GLY A 152 44.25 -21.60 0.89
N GLU A 153 44.88 -20.84 -0.02
CA GLU A 153 45.21 -21.05 -1.46
C GLU A 153 43.96 -20.95 -2.39
N THR A 154 43.85 -20.06 -3.40
CA THR A 154 44.77 -19.02 -3.91
C THR A 154 44.06 -17.77 -4.51
N GLN A 155 44.72 -16.61 -4.35
CA GLN A 155 44.73 -15.35 -5.15
C GLN A 155 43.49 -14.79 -5.90
N ILE A 156 43.25 -13.49 -5.66
CA ILE A 156 42.62 -12.51 -6.58
C ILE A 156 43.68 -11.94 -7.53
N PRO A 157 43.32 -11.29 -8.66
CA PRO A 157 43.49 -9.83 -8.67
C PRO A 157 42.43 -9.02 -9.46
N LEU A 158 42.30 -7.75 -9.06
CA LEU A 158 41.43 -6.73 -9.67
C LEU A 158 42.07 -6.11 -10.94
N LYS A 159 41.25 -5.51 -11.83
CA LYS A 159 41.69 -4.39 -12.67
C LYS A 159 40.71 -3.20 -12.65
N LYS A 160 41.29 -2.01 -12.45
CA LYS A 160 40.73 -0.66 -12.71
C LYS A 160 40.62 -0.44 -14.24
N ALA A 161 40.02 0.64 -14.79
CA ALA A 161 39.00 1.64 -14.39
C ALA A 161 38.90 2.66 -15.58
N ARG A 162 37.88 3.53 -15.62
CA ARG A 162 38.05 4.96 -15.98
C ARG A 162 36.78 5.81 -15.81
N GLN A 163 37.00 7.12 -15.86
CA GLN A 163 36.03 8.22 -15.99
C GLN A 163 35.75 8.44 -17.52
N ASP A 164 35.14 9.49 -18.09
CA ASP A 164 34.97 10.92 -17.73
C ASP A 164 33.64 11.50 -18.28
N GLU A 165 33.49 12.82 -18.16
CA GLU A 165 32.29 13.64 -18.34
C GLU A 165 32.25 14.40 -19.69
N GLU A 166 31.12 15.06 -19.95
CA GLU A 166 30.91 16.19 -20.88
C GLU A 166 30.84 15.94 -22.41
N GLN A 167 30.78 17.04 -23.18
CA GLN A 167 29.99 17.24 -24.41
C GLN A 167 30.85 17.45 -25.67
N ALA A 168 30.28 17.17 -26.85
CA ALA A 168 30.60 17.89 -28.11
C ALA A 168 29.44 17.75 -29.11
N ALA A 169 29.33 18.66 -30.09
CA ALA A 169 28.26 18.68 -31.08
C ALA A 169 28.78 18.85 -32.53
N SER A 170 28.02 18.28 -33.48
CA SER A 170 28.00 18.60 -34.92
C SER A 170 26.70 17.99 -35.48
N GLU A 171 25.70 18.70 -36.00
CA GLU A 171 25.66 19.72 -37.05
C GLU A 171 25.78 19.14 -38.48
N MET A 172 25.14 19.82 -39.45
CA MET A 172 24.83 19.44 -40.84
C MET A 172 23.54 18.60 -41.02
N LYS A 173 22.64 18.91 -41.98
CA LYS A 173 22.65 20.04 -42.93
C LYS A 173 21.24 20.50 -43.36
N GLU A 174 21.20 21.71 -43.89
CA GLU A 174 20.02 22.54 -44.20
C GLU A 174 19.60 22.47 -45.69
N ASN A 175 18.44 23.08 -45.98
CA ASN A 175 17.86 23.48 -47.28
C ASN A 175 17.00 22.47 -48.07
N GLY A 176 15.82 22.87 -48.58
CA GLY A 176 15.17 24.19 -48.43
C GLY A 176 13.73 24.27 -48.95
N HIS A 177 12.99 25.29 -48.52
CA HIS A 177 11.60 25.58 -48.93
C HIS A 177 11.34 27.09 -48.94
N ALA A 178 10.24 27.52 -49.58
CA ALA A 178 9.86 28.89 -49.96
C ALA A 178 10.69 29.44 -51.14
N LYS A 179 10.11 29.72 -52.32
CA LYS A 179 9.03 30.68 -52.69
C LYS A 179 9.51 32.14 -52.73
N SER A 180 9.53 32.71 -53.94
CA SER A 180 8.61 33.79 -54.33
C SER A 180 8.33 33.72 -55.84
#